data_AF-A0ABD1C185-F1
#
_entry.id   AF-A0ABD1C185-F1
#
_cell.length_a   1.000
_cell.length_b   1.000
_cell.length_c   1.000
_cell.angle_alpha   90.00
_cell.angle_beta   90.00
_cell.angle_gamma   90.00
#
_symmetry.space_group_name_H-M   'P 1'
#
loop_
_entity.id
_entity.type
_entity.pdbx_description
1 polymer ?
#
loop_
_entity_poly.entity_id
_entity_poly.type
_entity_poly.pdbx_seq_one_letter_code
_entity_poly.pdbx_strand_id
1 'polypeptide(L)'
;MAISEFLPNEYGYVVLIVVFYCFLNLWMSAQVGRARKRYNVPYPTLYAIESENKDAKLFNCVQRGHQNSLEMMPMFFILMVLGGMKHPCLCTGLGLLYSITRFFYFKGYSTGDPTKRLTIGKYAFLGLFGLMICTISFGVSLILG
;
A
#
# COMPACT_ATOMS: atom_id res chain seq x y z
N MET A 1 3.30 -18.82 28.54
CA MET A 1 4.39 -18.49 27.60
C MET A 1 3.96 -17.26 26.84
N ALA A 2 4.65 -16.15 27.03
CA ALA A 2 4.29 -14.88 26.40
C ALA A 2 4.76 -14.91 24.94
N ILE A 3 4.02 -14.32 24.01
CA ILE A 3 4.44 -14.24 22.59
C ILE A 3 5.80 -13.54 22.44
N SER A 4 6.15 -12.67 23.39
CA SER A 4 7.46 -12.03 23.49
C SER A 4 8.64 -13.00 23.69
N GLU A 5 8.39 -14.24 24.11
CA GLU A 5 9.43 -15.28 24.21
C GLU A 5 9.74 -15.93 22.85
N PHE A 6 8.85 -15.79 21.85
CA PHE A 6 8.98 -16.39 20.52
C PHE A 6 9.34 -15.40 19.41
N LEU A 7 9.05 -14.11 19.58
CA LEU A 7 9.30 -13.08 18.58
C LEU A 7 10.32 -12.06 19.09
N PRO A 8 11.24 -11.61 18.22
CA PRO A 8 12.18 -10.55 18.57
C PRO A 8 11.42 -9.26 18.88
N ASN A 9 11.94 -8.44 19.81
CA ASN A 9 11.30 -7.19 20.24
C ASN A 9 11.04 -6.24 19.05
N GLU A 10 11.93 -6.27 18.06
CA GLU A 10 11.88 -5.48 16.84
C GLU A 10 10.70 -5.85 15.94
N TYR A 11 10.10 -7.03 16.12
CA TYR A 11 8.88 -7.43 15.40
C TYR A 11 7.70 -6.50 15.71
N GLY A 12 7.73 -5.81 16.87
CA GLY A 12 6.77 -4.74 17.17
C GLY A 12 6.72 -3.67 16.09
N TYR A 13 7.85 -3.34 15.44
CA TYR A 13 7.88 -2.39 14.34
C TYR A 13 7.13 -2.89 13.12
N VAL A 14 7.20 -4.18 12.80
CA VAL A 14 6.45 -4.79 11.67
C VAL A 14 4.95 -4.57 11.88
N VAL A 15 4.45 -4.82 13.09
CA VAL A 15 3.05 -4.59 13.45
C VAL A 15 2.66 -3.12 13.29
N LEU A 16 3.50 -2.20 13.78
CA LEU A 16 3.27 -0.77 13.65
C LEU A 16 3.22 -0.32 12.18
N ILE A 17 4.06 -0.88 11.30
CA ILE A 17 4.03 -0.58 9.86
C ILE A 17 2.76 -1.11 9.18
N VAL A 18 2.28 -2.29 9.56
CA VAL A 18 0.99 -2.80 9.05
C VAL A 18 -0.15 -1.85 9.43
N VAL A 19 -0.21 -1.42 10.69
CA VAL A 19 -1.22 -0.45 11.17
C VAL A 19 -1.06 0.91 10.47
N PHE A 20 0.17 1.38 10.29
CA PHE A 20 0.45 2.62 9.55
C PHE A 20 -0.11 2.57 8.13
N TYR A 21 0.06 1.45 7.43
CA TYR A 21 -0.49 1.27 6.09
C TYR A 21 -2.03 1.23 6.09
N CYS A 22 -2.67 0.66 7.13
CA CYS A 22 -4.12 0.74 7.30
C CYS A 22 -4.60 2.21 7.37
N PHE A 23 -3.93 3.05 8.15
CA PHE A 23 -4.24 4.49 8.21
C PHE A 23 -4.03 5.18 6.86
N LEU A 24 -2.96 4.84 6.13
CA LEU A 24 -2.75 5.35 4.77
C LEU A 24 -3.90 4.96 3.83
N ASN A 25 -4.40 3.71 3.91
CA ASN A 25 -5.51 3.25 3.09
C ASN A 25 -6.83 3.96 3.45
N LEU A 26 -7.11 4.15 4.74
CA LEU A 26 -8.26 4.92 5.22
C LEU A 26 -8.20 6.38 4.75
N TRP A 27 -7.01 6.99 4.76
CA TRP A 27 -6.82 8.32 4.20
C TRP A 27 -7.12 8.36 2.70
N MET A 28 -6.62 7.39 1.91
CA MET A 28 -6.94 7.31 0.47
C MET A 28 -8.46 7.15 0.22
N SER A 29 -9.13 6.33 1.02
CA SER A 29 -10.59 6.16 0.99
C SER A 29 -11.32 7.48 1.27
N ALA A 30 -10.89 8.24 2.28
CA ALA A 30 -11.44 9.55 2.57
C ALA A 30 -11.25 10.54 1.40
N GLN A 31 -10.10 10.49 0.72
CA GLN A 31 -9.83 11.33 -0.46
C GLN A 31 -10.73 10.96 -1.64
N VAL A 32 -11.00 9.67 -1.86
CA VAL A 32 -12.00 9.20 -2.82
C VAL A 32 -13.39 9.76 -2.45
N GLY A 33 -13.80 9.68 -1.19
CA GLY A 33 -15.08 10.22 -0.73
C GLY A 33 -15.21 11.73 -0.95
N ARG A 34 -14.13 12.49 -0.72
CA ARG A 34 -14.06 13.93 -1.03
C ARG A 34 -14.13 14.18 -2.54
N ALA A 35 -13.45 13.38 -3.35
CA ALA A 35 -13.49 13.49 -4.80
C ALA A 35 -14.89 13.20 -5.36
N ARG A 36 -15.61 12.20 -4.85
CA ARG A 36 -17.01 11.91 -5.24
C ARG A 36 -17.91 13.14 -5.06
N LYS A 37 -17.82 13.78 -3.89
CA LYS A 37 -18.56 15.01 -3.59
C LYS A 37 -18.14 16.16 -4.50
N ARG A 38 -16.83 16.32 -4.74
CA ARG A 38 -16.29 17.41 -5.56
C ARG A 38 -16.69 17.32 -7.03
N TYR A 39 -16.68 16.11 -7.58
CA TYR A 39 -16.93 15.86 -9.00
C TYR A 39 -18.33 15.34 -9.29
N ASN A 40 -19.24 15.41 -8.30
CA ASN A 40 -20.64 14.98 -8.41
C ASN A 40 -20.81 13.55 -8.95
N VAL A 41 -20.05 12.59 -8.40
CA VAL A 41 -20.15 11.18 -8.76
C VAL A 41 -20.88 10.42 -7.65
N PRO A 42 -22.20 10.19 -7.80
CA PRO A 42 -22.99 9.50 -6.78
C PRO A 42 -22.66 8.01 -6.72
N TYR A 43 -22.95 7.39 -5.58
CA TYR A 43 -22.99 5.94 -5.48
C TYR A 43 -24.18 5.40 -6.31
N PRO A 44 -24.08 4.19 -6.90
CA PRO A 44 -22.99 3.20 -6.80
C PRO A 44 -21.88 3.36 -7.86
N THR A 45 -21.85 4.46 -8.61
CA THR A 45 -20.93 4.64 -9.74
C THR A 45 -19.46 4.54 -9.30
N LEU A 46 -18.76 3.55 -9.85
CA LEU A 46 -17.35 3.30 -9.52
C LEU A 46 -16.44 4.27 -10.27
N TYR A 47 -16.60 4.36 -11.59
CA TYR A 47 -15.89 5.28 -12.47
C TYR A 47 -16.89 6.19 -13.17
N ALA A 48 -16.58 7.48 -13.24
CA ALA A 48 -17.34 8.45 -14.00
C ALA A 48 -17.12 8.23 -15.50
N ILE A 49 -18.18 8.42 -16.29
CA ILE A 49 -18.15 8.29 -17.74
C ILE A 49 -17.65 9.63 -18.32
N GLU A 50 -16.60 9.57 -19.15
CA GLU A 50 -15.94 10.78 -19.67
C GLU A 50 -16.83 11.63 -20.59
N SER A 51 -17.79 11.00 -21.28
CA SER A 51 -18.78 11.73 -22.10
C SER A 51 -19.82 12.49 -21.27
N GLU A 52 -20.05 12.08 -20.03
CA GLU A 52 -21.11 12.64 -19.17
C GLU A 52 -20.56 13.67 -18.16
N ASN A 53 -19.27 13.57 -17.82
CA ASN A 53 -18.64 14.43 -16.83
C ASN A 53 -17.26 14.91 -17.28
N LYS A 54 -17.11 16.23 -17.41
CA LYS A 54 -15.85 16.88 -17.83
C LYS A 54 -14.68 16.59 -16.88
N ASP A 55 -14.98 16.35 -15.61
CA ASP A 55 -14.00 16.02 -14.57
C ASP A 55 -13.88 14.50 -14.31
N ALA A 56 -14.50 13.67 -15.16
CA ALA A 56 -14.47 12.21 -14.99
C ALA A 56 -13.05 11.67 -14.86
N LYS A 57 -12.12 12.15 -15.67
CA LYS A 57 -10.72 11.71 -15.64
C LYS A 57 -10.05 12.01 -14.29
N LEU A 58 -10.32 13.17 -13.68
CA LEU A 58 -9.79 13.54 -12.36
C LEU A 58 -10.31 12.61 -11.27
N PHE A 59 -11.63 12.39 -11.25
CA PHE A 59 -12.25 11.46 -10.32
C PHE A 59 -11.73 10.03 -10.51
N ASN A 60 -11.73 9.53 -11.75
CA ASN A 60 -11.28 8.19 -12.09
C ASN A 60 -9.82 7.96 -11.71
N CYS A 61 -8.99 8.99 -11.81
CA CYS A 61 -7.61 8.95 -11.36
C CYS A 61 -7.47 8.76 -9.84
N VAL A 62 -8.21 9.54 -9.04
CA VAL A 62 -8.23 9.38 -7.57
C VAL A 62 -8.76 7.99 -7.20
N GLN A 63 -9.87 7.56 -7.81
CA GLN A 63 -10.47 6.25 -7.58
C GLN A 63 -9.51 5.11 -7.92
N ARG A 64 -8.90 5.13 -9.11
CA ARG A 64 -7.99 4.07 -9.56
C ARG A 64 -6.73 4.02 -8.70
N GLY A 65 -6.24 5.17 -8.25
CA GLY A 65 -5.09 5.25 -7.35
C GLY A 65 -5.32 4.50 -6.03
N HIS A 66 -6.49 4.69 -5.40
CA HIS A 66 -6.86 3.96 -4.18
C HIS A 66 -7.11 2.48 -4.45
N GLN A 67 -7.85 2.16 -5.52
CA GLN A 67 -8.14 0.78 -5.90
C GLN A 67 -6.87 -0.04 -6.14
N ASN A 68 -5.85 0.56 -6.79
CA ASN A 68 -4.57 -0.12 -6.97
C ASN A 68 -3.85 -0.38 -5.63
N SER A 69 -4.01 0.49 -4.64
CA SER A 69 -3.46 0.24 -3.29
C SER A 69 -4.19 -0.90 -2.60
N LEU A 70 -5.50 -1.04 -2.83
CA LEU A 70 -6.30 -2.15 -2.31
C LEU A 70 -5.92 -3.48 -2.95
N GLU A 71 -5.71 -3.52 -4.27
CA GLU A 71 -5.26 -4.71 -5.00
C GLU A 71 -3.92 -5.25 -4.45
N MET A 72 -3.01 -4.36 -4.08
CA MET A 72 -1.67 -4.75 -3.59
C MET A 72 -1.60 -4.99 -2.08
N MET A 73 -2.57 -4.50 -1.32
CA MET A 73 -2.55 -4.54 0.15
C MET A 73 -2.45 -5.96 0.74
N PRO A 74 -3.20 -6.98 0.26
CA PRO A 74 -3.10 -8.33 0.80
C PRO A 74 -1.69 -8.93 0.63
N MET A 75 -1.11 -8.76 -0.55
CA MET A 75 0.25 -9.23 -0.84
C MET A 75 1.27 -8.51 0.06
N PHE A 76 1.17 -7.19 0.17
CA PHE A 76 2.04 -6.41 1.05
C PHE A 76 1.96 -6.88 2.51
N PHE A 77 0.76 -7.08 3.06
CA PHE A 77 0.56 -7.52 4.44
C PHE A 77 1.13 -8.91 4.70
N ILE A 78 0.87 -9.86 3.82
CA ILE A 78 1.37 -11.23 3.98
C ILE A 78 2.90 -11.25 3.95
N LEU A 79 3.52 -10.54 3.01
CA LEU A 79 4.98 -10.47 2.91
C LEU A 79 5.62 -9.73 4.10
N MET A 80 4.98 -8.66 4.60
CA MET A 80 5.44 -7.95 5.79
C MET A 80 5.43 -8.83 7.03
N VAL A 81 4.31 -9.52 7.27
CA VAL A 81 4.13 -10.37 8.45
C VAL A 81 5.08 -11.57 8.39
N LEU A 82 5.08 -12.32 7.29
CA LEU A 82 5.91 -13.52 7.17
C LEU A 82 7.40 -13.21 7.10
N GLY A 83 7.81 -12.27 6.23
CA GLY A 83 9.21 -11.86 6.13
C GLY A 83 9.74 -11.26 7.44
N GLY A 84 8.88 -10.53 8.16
CA GLY A 84 9.21 -9.91 9.44
C GLY A 84 9.56 -10.92 10.53
N MET A 85 9.04 -12.16 10.47
CA MET A 85 9.26 -13.16 11.51
C MET A 85 10.75 -13.52 11.66
N LYS A 86 11.50 -13.47 10.56
CA LYS A 86 12.96 -13.66 10.55
C LYS A 86 13.73 -12.35 10.43
N HIS A 87 13.20 -11.40 9.64
CA HIS A 87 13.92 -10.19 9.25
C HIS A 87 13.14 -8.91 9.67
N PRO A 88 12.88 -8.69 10.97
CA PRO A 88 11.98 -7.64 11.44
C PRO A 88 12.46 -6.23 11.07
N CYS A 89 13.74 -5.92 11.26
CA CYS A 89 14.31 -4.61 10.95
C CYS A 89 14.31 -4.31 9.44
N LEU A 90 14.69 -5.28 8.61
CA LEU A 90 14.69 -5.13 7.15
C LEU A 90 13.27 -4.94 6.63
N CYS A 91 12.33 -5.77 7.07
CA CYS A 91 10.93 -5.66 6.65
C CYS A 91 10.32 -4.32 7.10
N THR A 92 10.67 -3.82 8.28
CA THR A 92 10.26 -2.48 8.75
C THR A 92 10.73 -1.39 7.78
N GLY A 93 12.01 -1.38 7.41
CA GLY A 93 12.55 -0.38 6.48
C GLY A 93 11.91 -0.48 5.09
N LEU A 94 11.76 -1.69 4.56
CA LEU A 94 11.12 -1.94 3.26
C LEU A 94 9.63 -1.59 3.27
N GLY A 95 8.93 -1.86 4.37
CA GLY A 95 7.52 -1.52 4.55
C GLY A 95 7.27 -0.02 4.68
N LEU A 96 8.17 0.72 5.34
CA LEU A 96 8.16 2.19 5.34
C LEU A 96 8.38 2.75 3.95
N LEU A 97 9.41 2.25 3.24
CA LEU A 97 9.69 2.65 1.86
C LEU A 97 8.46 2.41 0.96
N TYR A 98 7.84 1.24 1.06
CA TYR A 98 6.62 0.91 0.32
C TYR A 98 5.50 1.88 0.65
N SER A 99 5.19 2.09 1.93
CA SER A 99 4.07 2.92 2.39
C SER A 99 4.22 4.39 1.97
N ILE A 100 5.40 4.98 2.17
CA ILE A 100 5.72 6.35 1.73
C ILE A 100 5.60 6.46 0.21
N THR A 101 6.12 5.48 -0.51
CA THR A 101 6.04 5.50 -1.97
C THR A 101 4.60 5.36 -2.47
N ARG A 102 3.75 4.58 -1.79
CA ARG A 102 2.30 4.47 -2.08
C ARG A 102 1.57 5.78 -1.84
N PHE A 103 1.95 6.55 -0.81
CA PHE A 103 1.42 7.89 -0.61
C PHE A 103 1.69 8.80 -1.82
N PHE A 104 2.95 8.84 -2.29
CA PHE A 104 3.31 9.64 -3.47
C PHE A 104 2.71 9.11 -4.77
N TYR A 105 2.60 7.79 -4.91
CA TYR A 105 1.91 7.16 -6.05
C TYR A 105 0.46 7.68 -6.13
N PHE A 106 -0.28 7.64 -5.02
CA PHE A 106 -1.66 8.10 -4.96
C PHE A 106 -1.78 9.61 -5.22
N LYS A 107 -0.91 10.42 -4.60
CA LYS A 107 -0.85 11.87 -4.84
C LYS A 107 -0.57 12.20 -6.30
N GLY A 108 0.39 11.52 -6.91
CA GLY A 108 0.73 11.68 -8.33
C GLY A 108 -0.44 11.30 -9.23
N TYR A 109 -1.08 10.16 -8.98
CA TYR A 109 -2.27 9.75 -9.72
C TYR A 109 -3.40 10.78 -9.59
N SER A 110 -3.62 11.32 -8.39
CA SER A 110 -4.68 12.29 -8.07
C SER A 110 -4.55 13.65 -8.79
N THR A 111 -3.49 13.88 -9.55
CA THR A 111 -3.33 15.08 -10.39
C THR A 111 -4.15 15.04 -11.68
N GLY A 112 -4.75 13.88 -12.02
CA GLY A 112 -5.45 13.67 -13.29
C GLY A 112 -4.56 13.18 -14.43
N ASP A 113 -3.25 13.11 -14.20
CA ASP A 113 -2.26 12.55 -15.12
C ASP A 113 -1.75 11.21 -14.58
N PRO A 114 -2.16 10.08 -15.18
CA PRO A 114 -1.74 8.75 -14.74
C PRO A 114 -0.22 8.54 -14.79
N THR A 115 0.53 9.29 -15.59
CA THR A 115 1.99 9.09 -15.70
C THR A 115 2.73 9.55 -14.44
N LYS A 116 2.23 10.60 -13.78
CA LYS A 116 2.81 11.17 -12.55
C LYS A 116 2.80 10.22 -11.35
N ARG A 117 2.00 9.14 -11.41
CA ARG A 117 2.01 8.09 -10.38
C ARG A 117 3.39 7.42 -10.23
N LEU A 118 4.18 7.36 -11.31
CA LEU A 118 5.44 6.62 -11.34
C LEU A 118 6.67 7.47 -11.01
N THR A 119 6.54 8.80 -10.87
CA THR A 119 7.68 9.69 -10.57
C THR A 119 8.44 9.21 -9.34
N ILE A 120 7.71 9.00 -8.24
CA ILE A 120 8.22 8.38 -7.01
C ILE A 120 7.63 6.98 -6.83
N GLY A 121 6.38 6.77 -7.25
CA GLY A 121 5.64 5.53 -7.03
C GLY A 121 6.32 4.23 -7.52
N LYS A 122 7.24 4.34 -8.49
CA LYS A 122 8.02 3.19 -8.99
C LYS A 122 8.89 2.51 -7.92
N TYR A 123 9.33 3.25 -6.89
CA TYR A 123 10.18 2.69 -5.84
C TYR A 123 9.42 1.73 -4.89
N ALA A 124 8.09 1.69 -4.95
CA ALA A 124 7.29 0.70 -4.20
C ALA A 124 7.65 -0.73 -4.62
N PHE A 125 8.04 -0.94 -5.88
CA PHE A 125 8.48 -2.25 -6.34
C PHE A 125 9.74 -2.72 -5.62
N LEU A 126 10.69 -1.82 -5.31
CA LEU A 126 11.89 -2.20 -4.54
C LEU A 126 11.53 -2.70 -3.14
N GLY A 127 10.62 -1.99 -2.45
CA GLY A 127 10.10 -2.43 -1.16
C GLY A 127 9.45 -3.81 -1.26
N LEU A 128 8.58 -4.02 -2.24
CA LEU A 128 7.87 -5.28 -2.42
C LEU A 128 8.80 -6.46 -2.78
N PHE A 129 9.75 -6.26 -3.71
CA PHE A 129 10.75 -7.27 -4.05
C PHE A 129 11.63 -7.63 -2.86
N GLY A 130 12.05 -6.63 -2.08
CA GLY A 130 12.80 -6.87 -0.84
C GLY A 130 12.02 -7.71 0.17
N LEU A 131 10.72 -7.45 0.34
CA LEU A 131 9.86 -8.23 1.24
C LEU A 131 9.66 -9.67 0.75
N MET A 132 9.57 -9.88 -0.57
CA MET A 132 9.56 -11.23 -1.14
C MET A 132 10.85 -11.98 -0.84
N ILE A 133 12.01 -11.36 -1.01
CA ILE A 133 13.30 -11.97 -0.66
C ILE A 133 13.37 -12.32 0.83
N CYS A 134 12.92 -11.42 1.71
CA CYS A 134 12.87 -11.69 3.16
C CYS A 134 11.96 -12.88 3.47
N THR A 135 10.80 -12.95 2.83
CA THR A 135 9.82 -14.05 3.01
C THR A 135 10.37 -15.37 2.49
N ILE A 136 11.03 -15.39 1.32
CA ILE A 136 11.72 -16.57 0.79
C ILE A 136 12.80 -17.03 1.76
N SER A 137 13.63 -16.10 2.25
CA SER A 137 14.67 -16.41 3.23
C SER A 137 14.11 -17.03 4.52
N PHE A 138 12.94 -16.56 4.98
CA PHE A 138 12.24 -17.16 6.11
C PHE A 138 11.77 -18.59 5.79
N GLY A 139 11.08 -18.79 4.66
CA GLY A 139 10.63 -20.11 4.22
C GLY A 139 11.78 -21.12 4.06
N VAL A 140 12.91 -20.69 3.48
CA VAL A 140 14.10 -21.55 3.31
C VAL A 140 14.69 -21.96 4.66
N SER A 141 14.80 -21.07 5.65
CA SER A 141 15.26 -21.49 6.99
C SER A 141 14.35 -22.51 7.63
N LEU A 142 13.03 -22.39 7.46
CA LEU A 142 12.11 -23.37 8.05
C LEU A 142 12.31 -24.78 7.47
N ILE A 143 12.75 -24.87 6.21
CA ILE A 143 13.06 -26.15 5.56
C ILE A 143 14.40 -26.70 6.02
N LEU A 144 15.40 -25.83 6.24
CA LEU A 144 16.76 -26.23 6.58
C LEU A 144 16.99 -26.51 8.07
N GLY A 145 16.11 -26.01 8.95
CA GLY A 145 16.29 -26.04 10.41
C GLY A 145 17.23 -24.96 10.90
#